data_AF-A0A9X8VCZ6-F1
#
_entry.id   AF-A0A9X8VCZ6-F1
#
_cell.length_a   1.000
_cell.length_b   1.000
_cell.length_c   1.000
_cell.angle_alpha   90.00
_cell.angle_beta   90.00
_cell.angle_gamma   90.00
#
_symmetry.space_group_name_H-M   'P 1'
#
loop_
_entity.id
_entity.type
_entity.pdbx_description
1 polymer ?
#
loop_
_entity_poly.entity_id
_entity_poly.type
_entity_poly.pdbx_seq_one_letter_code
_entity_poly.pdbx_strand_id
1 'polypeptide(L)' 'GAAFLAGLAIGYWNDLDEVKSKAVIEREFRPSIETTERNYRYSGWKKAVARAQAWEDHE' A
#
# COMPACT_ATOMS: atom_id res chain seq x y z
N GLY A 1 -7.52 -3.98 -11.90
CA GLY A 1 -6.95 -2.97 -12.81
C GLY A 1 -7.20 -3.34 -14.27
N ALA A 2 -6.43 -4.30 -14.81
CA ALA A 2 -6.48 -4.67 -16.22
C ALA A 2 -7.88 -5.05 -16.75
N ALA A 3 -8.66 -5.83 -15.98
CA ALA A 3 -10.02 -6.20 -16.38
C ALA A 3 -10.96 -4.98 -16.51
N PHE A 4 -10.87 -4.00 -15.61
CA PHE A 4 -11.67 -2.76 -15.70
C PHE A 4 -11.29 -1.92 -16.90
N LEU A 5 -9.99 -1.82 -17.22
CA LEU A 5 -9.51 -1.12 -18.41
C LEU A 5 -10.03 -1.79 -19.70
N ALA A 6 -9.95 -3.11 -19.78
CA ALA A 6 -10.46 -3.85 -20.93
C ALA A 6 -11.98 -3.71 -21.09
N GLY A 7 -12.73 -3.79 -19.98
CA GLY A 7 -14.18 -3.65 -20.00
C GLY A 7 -14.67 -2.23 -20.34
N LEU A 8 -13.96 -1.18 -19.92
CA LEU A 8 -14.26 0.19 -20.34
C LEU A 8 -13.99 0.39 -21.83
N ALA A 9 -12.91 -0.18 -22.37
CA ALA A 9 -12.56 -0.04 -23.78
C ALA A 9 -13.58 -0.68 -24.74
N ILE A 10 -14.27 -1.74 -24.31
CA ILE A 10 -15.29 -2.44 -25.11
C ILE A 10 -16.73 -2.08 -24.74
N GLY A 11 -16.93 -1.10 -23.84
CA GLY A 11 -18.26 -0.67 -23.40
C GLY A 11 -19.00 -1.68 -22.51
N TYR A 12 -18.28 -2.61 -21.88
CA TYR A 12 -18.84 -3.51 -20.86
C TYR A 12 -19.18 -2.76 -19.57
N TRP A 13 -18.44 -1.69 -19.26
CA TRP A 13 -18.81 -0.67 -18.29
C TRP A 13 -18.84 0.69 -18.98
N ASN A 14 -19.81 1.53 -18.64
CA ASN A 14 -19.98 2.84 -19.29
C ASN A 14 -19.05 3.91 -18.69
N ASP A 15 -18.75 3.78 -17.40
CA ASP A 15 -17.92 4.73 -16.68
C ASP A 15 -17.20 4.08 -15.47
N LEU A 16 -16.33 4.86 -14.84
CA LEU A 16 -15.62 4.43 -13.63
C LEU A 16 -16.54 4.38 -12.40
N ASP A 17 -17.70 5.02 -12.41
CA ASP A 17 -18.64 5.04 -11.28
C ASP A 17 -19.35 3.69 -11.11
N GLU A 18 -19.67 2.99 -12.21
CA GLU A 18 -20.16 1.61 -12.22
C GLU A 18 -19.19 0.61 -11.55
N VAL A 19 -17.89 0.91 -11.59
CA VAL A 19 -16.83 0.07 -11.05
C VAL A 19 -16.48 0.45 -9.61
N LYS A 20 -16.58 1.74 -9.24
CA LYS A 20 -16.24 2.22 -7.88
C LYS A 20 -17.04 1.53 -6.79
N SER A 21 -18.34 1.28 -7.02
CA SER A 21 -19.21 0.61 -6.06
C SER A 21 -18.87 -0.87 -5.83
N LYS A 22 -18.08 -1.49 -6.72
CA LYS A 22 -17.67 -2.90 -6.62
C LYS A 22 -16.51 -3.12 -5.65
N ALA A 23 -15.77 -2.06 -5.30
CA ALA A 23 -14.68 -2.15 -4.33
C ALA A 23 -15.26 -2.10 -2.90
N VAL A 24 -15.46 -3.29 -2.31
CA VAL A 24 -15.95 -3.43 -0.94
C VAL A 24 -14.78 -3.71 0.00
N ILE A 25 -14.77 -3.05 1.16
CA ILE A 25 -13.81 -3.34 2.23
C ILE A 25 -14.18 -4.70 2.83
N GLU A 26 -13.35 -5.71 2.61
CA GLU A 26 -13.52 -7.03 3.24
C GLU A 26 -13.15 -6.97 4.73
N ARG A 27 -12.08 -6.23 5.07
CA ARG A 27 -11.56 -6.18 6.43
C ARG A 27 -10.88 -4.85 6.73
N GLU A 28 -11.20 -4.32 7.90
CA GLU A 28 -10.54 -3.15 8.48
C GLU A 28 -9.68 -3.60 9.67
N PHE A 29 -8.43 -3.18 9.70
CA PHE A 29 -7.55 -3.40 10.84
C PHE A 29 -7.33 -2.07 11.56
N ARG A 30 -7.56 -2.08 12.87
CA ARG A 30 -7.37 -0.91 13.72
C ARG A 30 -6.05 -1.02 14.49
N PRO A 31 -5.35 0.10 14.70
CA PRO A 31 -4.11 0.09 15.45
C PRO A 31 -4.40 -0.41 16.88
N SER A 32 -3.72 -1.48 17.27
CA SER A 32 -3.84 -2.09 18.60
C SER A 32 -2.66 -1.76 19.51
N ILE A 33 -1.77 -0.86 19.07
CA ILE A 33 -0.56 -0.48 19.80
C ILE A 33 -0.50 1.02 20.03
N GLU A 34 0.05 1.38 21.17
CA GLU A 34 0.28 2.77 21.57
C GLU A 34 1.31 3.45 20.66
N THR A 35 1.19 4.78 20.58
CA THR A 35 2.09 5.60 19.75
C THR A 35 3.55 5.46 20.19
N THR A 36 3.79 5.34 21.49
CA THR A 36 5.14 5.16 22.05
C THR A 36 5.77 3.86 21.56
N GLU A 37 5.02 2.75 21.60
CA GLU A 37 5.50 1.44 21.13
C GLU A 37 5.73 1.44 19.61
N ARG A 38 4.81 2.04 18.85
CA ARG A 38 4.95 2.19 17.40
C ARG A 38 6.23 2.94 17.03
N ASN A 39 6.48 4.06 17.69
CA ASN A 39 7.65 4.90 17.45
C ASN A 39 8.95 4.20 17.85
N TYR A 40 8.94 3.49 18.97
CA TYR A 40 10.09 2.69 19.41
C TYR A 40 10.46 1.64 18.35
N ARG A 41 9.50 0.81 17.93
CA ARG A 41 9.71 -0.21 16.89
C ARG A 41 10.19 0.42 15.57
N TYR A 42 9.58 1.52 15.15
CA TYR A 42 9.95 2.21 13.91
C TYR A 42 11.35 2.82 13.96
N SER A 43 11.79 3.35 15.11
CA SER A 43 13.14 3.89 15.27
C SER A 43 14.22 2.81 15.12
N GLY A 44 13.98 1.61 15.67
CA GLY A 44 14.87 0.46 15.50
C GLY A 44 14.96 0.03 14.03
N TRP A 45 13.82 -0.02 13.33
CA TRP A 45 13.79 -0.28 11.89
C TRP A 45 14.65 0.71 11.10
N LYS A 46 14.48 2.02 11.32
CA LYS A 46 15.28 3.05 10.63
C LYS A 46 16.78 2.88 10.87
N LYS A 47 17.17 2.53 12.10
CA LYS A 47 18.57 2.24 12.43
C LYS A 47 19.10 1.03 11.67
N ALA A 48 18.29 -0.02 11.52
CA ALA A 48 18.66 -1.20 10.74
C ALA A 48 18.82 -0.88 9.24
N VAL A 49 17.86 -0.14 8.67
CA VAL A 49 17.92 0.32 7.26
C VAL A 49 19.17 1.15 7.01
N ALA A 50 19.47 2.12 7.88
CA ALA A 50 20.66 2.97 7.73
C ALA A 50 21.97 2.17 7.72
N ARG A 51 22.04 1.04 8.43
CA ARG A 51 23.22 0.15 8.43
C ARG A 51 23.31 -0.75 7.20
N ALA A 52 22.20 -0.95 6.49
CA ALA A 52 22.15 -1.74 5.27
C ALA A 52 22.39 -0.88 4.01
N GLN A 53 22.31 0.45 4.14
CA GLN A 53 22.62 1.38 3.05
C GLN A 53 24.13 1.52 2.84
N ALA A 54 24.53 1.86 1.61
CA ALA A 54 25.93 2.06 1.22
C ALA A 54 26.85 0.89 1.62
N TRP A 55 26.31 -0.33 1.55
CA TRP A 55 27.10 -1.54 1.75
C TRP A 55 28.10 -1.75 0.62
N GLU A 56 27.69 -1.41 -0.61
CA GLU A 56 28.54 -1.51 -1.79
C GLU A 56 29.30 -0.20 -2.01
N ASP A 57 30.55 -0.30 -2.41
CA ASP A 57 31.39 0.87 -2.71
C ASP A 57 30.84 1.65 -3.92
N HIS A 58 30.99 2.97 -3.86
CA HIS A 58 30.66 3.86 -4.96
C HIS A 58 31.97 4.18 -5.72
N GLU A 59 32.12 3.67 -6.94
CA GLU A 59 33.20 4.05 -7.87
C GLU A 59 33.13 5.52 -8.30
#